data_AF-A0A2T6MWQ4-F1
#
_entry.id   AF-A0A2T6MWQ4-F1
#
_cell.length_a   1.000
_cell.length_b   1.000
_cell.length_c   1.000
_cell.angle_alpha   90.00
_cell.angle_beta   90.00
_cell.angle_gamma   90.00
#
_symmetry.space_group_name_H-M   'P 1'
#
loop_
_entity.id
_entity.type
_entity.pdbx_description
1 polymer ?
#
loop_
_entity_poly.entity_id
_entity_poly.type
_entity_poly.pdbx_seq_one_letter_code
_entity_poly.pdbx_strand_id
1 'polypeptide(L)'
;MNTAAIPANVNETSMDGVLSAWQRRAGLITTIGFTLFSLLLLYMGWLNHTEAVWTAEAGWGYWFGIVGGSLMLLLLLYPMRKRLHFMSNWLTVKFWFRLHMVFGVMGPVLIMMHSSFHIGSLNGQVALYSMLLVAISGLFGRYFYTRIHYGLYGRKATFSSLHADSKELKKKLGPLFELQPRAKEMLKQYEKQVMETPTGPIASARHWLSMRLMSARIYPKVMRDL
;
A
#
# COMPACT_ATOMS: atom_id res chain seq x y z
N MET A 1 11.32 6.82 -52.89
CA MET A 1 11.32 7.79 -51.78
C MET A 1 10.69 7.11 -50.57
N ASN A 2 11.53 6.73 -49.60
CA ASN A 2 11.12 6.00 -48.39
C ASN A 2 10.83 7.04 -47.29
N THR A 3 9.57 7.20 -46.90
CA THR A 3 9.18 7.98 -45.72
C THR A 3 9.47 7.15 -44.48
N ALA A 4 10.58 7.46 -43.80
CA ALA A 4 10.91 6.90 -42.51
C ALA A 4 9.86 7.33 -41.48
N ALA A 5 9.15 6.36 -40.91
CA ALA A 5 8.23 6.56 -39.79
C ALA A 5 9.01 7.04 -38.56
N ILE A 6 8.66 8.21 -38.04
CA ILE A 6 9.18 8.77 -36.79
C ILE A 6 8.67 7.88 -35.63
N PRO A 7 9.56 7.33 -34.77
CA PRO A 7 9.13 6.44 -33.69
C PRO A 7 8.42 7.21 -32.57
N ALA A 8 7.13 6.98 -32.38
CA ALA A 8 6.27 7.61 -31.37
C ALA A 8 6.53 7.23 -29.90
N ASN A 9 7.65 6.55 -29.56
CA ASN A 9 7.79 5.82 -28.30
C ASN A 9 8.50 6.59 -27.15
N VAL A 10 9.30 7.62 -27.45
CA VAL A 10 10.16 8.25 -26.41
C VAL A 10 9.44 9.35 -25.61
N ASN A 11 8.49 10.07 -26.20
CA ASN A 11 7.82 11.19 -25.52
C ASN A 11 6.73 10.74 -24.54
N GLU A 12 5.93 9.73 -24.90
CA GLU A 12 4.82 9.24 -24.04
C GLU A 12 5.35 8.65 -22.73
N THR A 13 6.42 7.85 -22.80
CA THR A 13 7.05 7.24 -21.61
C THR A 13 7.66 8.28 -20.65
N SER A 14 8.19 9.38 -21.16
CA SER A 14 8.72 10.47 -20.34
C SER A 14 7.61 11.28 -19.65
N MET A 15 6.51 11.58 -20.36
CA MET A 15 5.38 12.32 -19.81
C MET A 15 4.63 11.51 -18.75
N ASP A 16 4.42 10.22 -18.97
CA ASP A 16 3.78 9.34 -17.98
C ASP A 16 4.61 9.18 -16.71
N GLY A 17 5.93 9.16 -16.85
CA GLY A 17 6.88 9.18 -15.72
C GLY A 17 6.77 10.47 -14.90
N VAL A 18 6.68 11.62 -15.56
CA VAL A 18 6.54 12.93 -14.90
C VAL A 18 5.17 13.06 -14.22
N LEU A 19 4.09 12.67 -14.90
CA LEU A 19 2.72 12.72 -14.36
C LEU A 19 2.54 11.80 -13.14
N SER A 20 3.09 10.58 -13.19
CA SER A 20 3.04 9.64 -12.08
C SER A 20 3.89 10.09 -10.89
N ALA A 21 5.06 10.70 -11.13
CA ALA A 21 5.87 11.32 -10.08
C ALA A 21 5.13 12.49 -9.41
N TRP A 22 4.45 13.34 -10.19
CA TRP A 22 3.62 14.43 -9.68
C TRP A 22 2.45 13.93 -8.84
N GLN A 23 1.71 12.93 -9.30
CA GLN A 23 0.62 12.33 -8.54
C GLN A 23 1.10 11.74 -7.20
N ARG A 24 2.26 11.08 -7.18
CA ARG A 24 2.87 10.55 -5.95
C ARG A 24 3.30 11.66 -4.99
N ARG A 25 3.94 12.72 -5.50
CA ARG A 25 4.37 13.87 -4.71
C ARG A 25 3.17 14.63 -4.13
N ALA A 26 2.13 14.88 -4.93
CA ALA A 26 0.89 15.51 -4.46
C ALA A 26 0.22 14.69 -3.34
N GLY A 27 0.14 13.36 -3.48
CA GLY A 27 -0.40 12.48 -2.44
C GLY A 27 0.42 12.50 -1.13
N LEU A 28 1.74 12.58 -1.22
CA LEU A 28 2.62 12.71 -0.06
C LEU A 28 2.46 14.08 0.61
N ILE A 29 2.45 15.17 -0.16
CA ILE A 29 2.28 16.54 0.35
C ILE A 29 0.96 16.67 1.11
N THR A 30 -0.14 16.19 0.54
CA THR A 30 -1.45 16.23 1.21
C THR A 30 -1.46 15.44 2.51
N THR A 31 -0.82 14.26 2.55
CA THR A 31 -0.75 13.44 3.78
C THR A 31 0.11 14.11 4.84
N ILE A 32 1.29 14.62 4.47
CA ILE A 32 2.18 15.33 5.39
C ILE A 32 1.50 16.59 5.93
N GLY A 33 0.90 17.39 5.04
CA GLY A 33 0.16 18.59 5.42
C GLY A 33 -0.98 18.29 6.40
N PHE A 34 -1.76 17.24 6.15
CA PHE A 34 -2.83 16.82 7.05
C PHE A 34 -2.31 16.34 8.42
N THR A 35 -1.21 15.61 8.45
CA THR A 35 -0.57 15.17 9.70
C THR A 35 -0.04 16.36 10.49
N LEU A 36 0.67 17.28 9.83
CA LEU A 36 1.18 18.50 10.47
C LEU A 36 0.03 19.37 10.99
N PHE A 37 -1.05 19.51 10.23
CA PHE A 37 -2.25 20.22 10.67
C PHE A 37 -2.88 19.57 11.92
N SER A 38 -3.02 18.25 11.93
CA SER A 38 -3.53 17.51 13.10
C SER A 38 -2.65 17.71 14.34
N LEU A 39 -1.33 17.65 14.16
CA LEU A 39 -0.36 17.89 15.25
C LEU A 39 -0.40 19.34 15.73
N LEU A 40 -0.54 20.30 14.82
CA LEU A 40 -0.68 21.72 15.15
C LEU A 40 -1.95 21.96 15.99
N LEU A 41 -3.07 21.34 15.63
CA LEU A 41 -4.31 21.43 16.42
C LEU A 41 -4.13 20.88 17.83
N LEU A 42 -3.49 19.72 17.96
CA LEU A 42 -3.17 19.14 19.27
C LEU A 42 -2.25 20.06 20.08
N TYR A 43 -1.22 20.62 19.44
CA TYR A 43 -0.29 21.55 20.08
C TYR A 43 -0.98 22.84 20.53
N MET A 44 -1.84 23.42 19.69
CA MET A 44 -2.65 24.60 20.03
C MET A 44 -3.62 24.30 21.17
N GLY A 45 -4.31 23.17 21.13
CA GLY A 45 -5.17 22.71 22.22
C GLY A 45 -4.40 22.51 23.51
N TRP A 46 -3.19 21.95 23.43
CA TRP A 46 -2.31 21.77 24.58
C TRP A 46 -1.86 23.10 25.17
N LEU A 47 -1.52 24.12 24.38
CA LEU A 47 -1.13 25.42 24.93
C LEU A 47 -2.27 26.12 25.67
N ASN A 48 -3.52 25.94 25.21
CA ASN A 48 -4.69 26.64 25.75
C ASN A 48 -5.51 25.78 26.73
N HIS A 49 -5.02 24.60 27.12
CA HIS A 49 -5.81 23.63 27.90
C HIS A 49 -6.19 24.12 29.31
N THR A 50 -5.46 25.10 29.86
CA THR A 50 -5.69 25.67 31.19
C THR A 50 -6.76 26.76 31.21
N GLU A 51 -7.18 27.25 30.05
CA GLU A 51 -8.15 28.34 29.94
C GLU A 51 -9.58 27.85 30.18
N ALA A 52 -10.36 28.59 30.98
CA ALA A 52 -11.74 28.21 31.34
C ALA A 52 -12.69 28.08 30.14
N VAL A 53 -12.33 28.66 28.98
CA VAL A 53 -13.12 28.57 27.73
C VAL A 53 -13.01 27.18 27.06
N TRP A 54 -12.03 26.37 27.49
CA TRP A 54 -11.72 25.07 26.90
C TRP A 54 -12.26 23.89 27.70
N THR A 55 -13.20 24.12 28.62
CA THR A 55 -13.80 23.05 29.42
C THR A 55 -14.73 22.16 28.61
N ALA A 56 -14.85 20.89 29.02
CA ALA A 56 -15.77 19.93 28.41
C ALA A 56 -17.25 20.33 28.59
N GLU A 57 -17.56 21.04 29.68
CA GLU A 57 -18.92 21.38 30.12
C GLU A 57 -19.45 22.67 29.47
N ALA A 58 -18.57 23.60 29.09
CA ALA A 58 -18.92 24.85 28.44
C ALA A 58 -17.81 25.39 27.52
N GLY A 59 -18.20 26.15 26.49
CA GLY A 59 -17.26 26.79 25.57
C GLY A 59 -16.83 25.91 24.40
N TRP A 60 -15.58 26.04 23.97
CA TRP A 60 -15.07 25.35 22.77
C TRP A 60 -14.90 23.84 22.98
N GLY A 61 -14.55 23.41 24.20
CA GLY A 61 -14.41 22.00 24.56
C GLY A 61 -15.69 21.21 24.30
N TYR A 62 -16.86 21.76 24.66
CA TYR A 62 -18.16 21.16 24.41
C TYR A 62 -18.41 20.88 22.91
N TRP A 63 -18.16 21.88 22.05
CA TRP A 63 -18.32 21.75 20.60
C TRP A 63 -17.37 20.72 20.00
N PHE A 64 -16.12 20.66 20.47
CA PHE A 64 -15.18 19.62 20.06
C PHE A 64 -15.68 18.22 20.43
N GLY A 65 -16.39 18.07 21.55
CA GLY A 65 -17.02 16.82 21.94
C GLY A 65 -18.12 16.40 20.96
N ILE A 66 -19.04 17.32 20.62
CA ILE A 66 -20.12 17.05 19.66
C ILE A 66 -19.55 16.70 18.29
N VAL A 67 -18.63 17.51 17.77
CA VAL A 67 -18.05 17.30 16.44
C VAL A 67 -17.22 16.02 16.44
N GLY A 68 -16.34 15.82 17.42
CA GLY A 68 -15.51 14.61 17.54
C GLY A 68 -16.33 13.34 17.67
N GLY A 69 -17.36 13.34 18.52
CA GLY A 69 -18.30 12.23 18.67
C GLY A 69 -19.11 11.97 17.39
N SER A 70 -19.53 13.02 16.70
CA SER A 70 -20.21 12.88 15.40
C SER A 70 -19.29 12.25 14.35
N LEU A 71 -18.03 12.66 14.27
CA LEU A 71 -17.04 12.04 13.40
C LEU A 71 -16.82 10.57 13.73
N MET A 72 -16.79 10.21 15.02
CA MET A 72 -16.71 8.83 15.48
C MET A 72 -17.90 7.98 15.02
N LEU A 73 -19.11 8.53 15.08
CA LEU A 73 -20.30 7.85 14.56
C LEU A 73 -20.24 7.70 13.04
N LEU A 74 -19.79 8.73 12.32
CA LEU A 74 -19.66 8.70 10.86
C LEU A 74 -18.63 7.65 10.38
N LEU A 75 -17.66 7.26 11.21
CA LEU A 75 -16.74 6.15 10.88
C LEU A 75 -17.49 4.84 10.62
N LEU A 76 -18.62 4.63 11.30
CA LEU A 76 -19.46 3.43 11.14
C LEU A 76 -20.18 3.38 9.79
N LEU A 77 -20.31 4.52 9.08
CA LEU A 77 -20.87 4.54 7.73
C LEU A 77 -20.01 3.73 6.75
N TYR A 78 -18.70 3.66 6.95
CA TYR A 78 -17.82 2.88 6.07
C TYR A 78 -18.12 1.36 6.11
N PRO A 79 -18.08 0.67 7.27
CA PRO A 79 -18.45 -0.74 7.34
C PRO A 79 -19.93 -0.96 7.02
N MET A 80 -20.82 -0.02 7.36
CA MET A 80 -22.24 -0.09 7.03
C MET A 80 -22.47 -0.07 5.51
N ARG A 81 -21.80 0.82 4.78
CA ARG A 81 -21.82 0.86 3.31
C ARG A 81 -21.32 -0.42 2.67
N LYS A 82 -20.38 -1.11 3.32
CA LYS A 82 -19.86 -2.40 2.81
C LYS A 82 -20.87 -3.55 3.00
N ARG A 83 -21.78 -3.44 3.97
CA ARG A 83 -22.77 -4.47 4.30
C ARG A 83 -24.16 -4.20 3.69
N LEU A 84 -24.55 -2.93 3.55
CA LEU A 84 -25.86 -2.53 3.03
C LEU A 84 -25.80 -2.29 1.53
N HIS A 85 -26.53 -3.11 0.76
CA HIS A 85 -26.56 -3.04 -0.71
C HIS A 85 -27.13 -1.72 -1.26
N PHE A 86 -28.06 -1.08 -0.53
CA PHE A 86 -28.68 0.20 -0.92
C PHE A 86 -27.70 1.38 -0.95
N MET A 87 -26.62 1.34 -0.14
CA MET A 87 -25.57 2.37 -0.14
C MET A 87 -24.49 2.12 -1.20
N SER A 88 -24.62 1.10 -2.06
CA SER A 88 -23.56 0.76 -3.03
C SER A 88 -23.37 1.83 -4.11
N ASN A 89 -24.44 2.56 -4.48
CA ASN A 89 -24.43 3.67 -5.44
C ASN A 89 -23.93 4.99 -4.86
N TRP A 90 -23.79 5.10 -3.54
CA TRP A 90 -23.38 6.35 -2.91
C TRP A 90 -21.86 6.43 -2.91
N LEU A 91 -21.31 7.23 -3.82
CA LEU A 91 -19.88 7.58 -3.93
C LEU A 91 -18.93 6.39 -4.13
N THR A 92 -17.73 6.68 -4.65
CA THR A 92 -16.72 5.64 -4.87
C THR A 92 -16.20 5.09 -3.54
N VAL A 93 -15.91 3.79 -3.48
CA VAL A 93 -15.28 3.12 -2.31
C VAL A 93 -14.02 3.87 -1.84
N LYS A 94 -13.21 4.35 -2.80
CA LYS A 94 -12.00 5.12 -2.54
C LYS A 94 -12.25 6.42 -1.77
N PHE A 95 -13.39 7.06 -2.00
CA PHE A 95 -13.77 8.30 -1.32
C PHE A 95 -14.20 8.01 0.13
N TRP A 96 -15.08 7.03 0.35
CA TRP A 96 -15.48 6.60 1.70
C TRP A 96 -14.30 6.14 2.55
N PHE A 97 -13.37 5.38 1.96
CA PHE A 97 -12.15 4.99 2.65
C PHE A 97 -11.30 6.21 3.02
N ARG A 98 -11.20 7.22 2.16
CA ARG A 98 -10.49 8.47 2.47
C ARG A 98 -11.15 9.23 3.61
N LEU A 99 -12.48 9.36 3.59
CA LEU A 99 -13.23 9.98 4.69
C LEU A 99 -13.04 9.23 6.00
N HIS A 100 -13.11 7.89 5.98
CA HIS A 100 -12.86 7.06 7.15
C HIS A 100 -11.47 7.33 7.75
N MET A 101 -10.43 7.44 6.91
CA MET A 101 -9.08 7.79 7.39
C MET A 101 -9.02 9.20 7.99
N VAL A 102 -9.68 10.19 7.38
CA VAL A 102 -9.70 11.57 7.88
C VAL A 102 -10.45 11.65 9.21
N PHE A 103 -11.66 11.10 9.29
CA PHE A 103 -12.47 11.08 10.51
C PHE A 103 -11.82 10.25 11.62
N GLY A 104 -11.08 9.19 11.26
CA GLY A 104 -10.39 8.32 12.21
C GLY A 104 -9.20 9.01 12.88
N VAL A 105 -8.69 10.10 12.32
CA VAL A 105 -7.62 10.94 12.90
C VAL A 105 -8.19 12.20 13.53
N MET A 106 -9.12 12.88 12.85
CA MET A 106 -9.74 14.11 13.38
C MET A 106 -10.63 13.85 14.58
N GLY A 107 -11.37 12.74 14.60
CA GLY A 107 -12.24 12.38 15.73
C GLY A 107 -11.47 12.26 17.04
N PRO A 108 -10.36 11.46 17.12
CA PRO A 108 -9.53 11.41 18.32
C PRO A 108 -8.91 12.75 18.71
N VAL A 109 -8.44 13.54 17.74
CA VAL A 109 -7.85 14.87 17.99
C VAL A 109 -8.86 15.79 18.68
N LEU A 110 -10.08 15.87 18.15
CA LEU A 110 -11.13 16.70 18.72
C LEU A 110 -11.60 16.18 20.08
N ILE A 111 -11.65 14.86 20.29
CA ILE A 111 -12.03 14.26 21.58
C ILE A 111 -10.96 14.52 22.65
N MET A 112 -9.67 14.51 22.31
CA MET A 112 -8.61 14.92 23.24
C MET A 112 -8.71 16.40 23.62
N MET A 113 -9.07 17.26 22.66
CA MET A 113 -9.32 18.69 22.91
C MET A 113 -10.59 18.92 23.76
N HIS A 114 -11.64 18.12 23.55
CA HIS A 114 -12.88 18.15 24.33
C HIS A 114 -12.64 17.87 25.81
N SER A 115 -11.78 16.89 26.12
CA SER A 115 -11.48 16.52 27.49
C SER A 115 -10.44 17.45 28.15
N SER A 116 -10.00 18.51 27.46
CA SER A 116 -8.92 19.41 27.92
C SER A 116 -7.66 18.65 28.36
N PHE A 117 -7.39 17.49 27.75
CA PHE A 117 -6.34 16.53 28.15
C PHE A 117 -6.44 15.98 29.58
N HIS A 118 -7.56 16.24 30.28
CA HIS A 118 -7.88 15.66 31.58
C HIS A 118 -8.82 14.46 31.43
N ILE A 119 -8.68 13.46 32.31
CA ILE A 119 -9.52 12.27 32.28
C ILE A 119 -10.12 12.03 33.67
N GLY A 120 -11.36 12.48 33.88
CA GLY A 120 -12.00 12.50 35.19
C GLY A 120 -12.70 11.20 35.61
N SER A 121 -13.10 10.33 34.69
CA SER A 121 -13.86 9.10 34.99
C SER A 121 -13.24 7.84 34.39
N LEU A 122 -13.45 6.69 35.03
CA LEU A 122 -12.99 5.39 34.51
C LEU A 122 -13.58 5.07 33.14
N ASN A 123 -14.87 5.32 32.94
CA ASN A 123 -15.53 5.11 31.65
C ASN A 123 -14.91 5.98 30.55
N GLY A 124 -14.61 7.24 30.88
CA GLY A 124 -13.92 8.17 29.96
C GLY A 124 -12.51 7.69 29.59
N GLN A 125 -11.74 7.18 30.57
CA GLN A 125 -10.42 6.61 30.32
C GLN A 125 -10.49 5.41 29.37
N VAL A 126 -11.37 4.45 29.65
CA VAL A 126 -11.51 3.26 28.81
C VAL A 126 -11.95 3.61 27.40
N ALA A 127 -12.91 4.53 27.24
CA ALA A 127 -13.36 5.00 25.94
C ALA A 127 -12.23 5.69 25.16
N LEU A 128 -11.48 6.60 25.81
CA LEU A 128 -10.36 7.32 25.20
C LEU A 128 -9.27 6.35 24.72
N TYR A 129 -8.83 5.44 25.58
CA TYR A 129 -7.77 4.49 25.22
C TYR A 129 -8.21 3.50 24.15
N SER A 130 -9.46 3.03 24.19
CA SER A 130 -10.01 2.15 23.16
C SER A 130 -10.05 2.86 21.80
N MET A 131 -10.52 4.11 21.78
CA MET A 131 -10.55 4.93 20.57
C MET A 131 -9.14 5.13 20.00
N LEU A 132 -8.16 5.48 20.84
CA LEU A 132 -6.77 5.67 20.40
C LEU A 132 -6.17 4.36 19.86
N LEU A 133 -6.38 3.23 20.54
CA LEU A 133 -5.93 1.92 20.07
C LEU A 133 -6.52 1.57 18.71
N VAL A 134 -7.83 1.77 18.52
CA VAL A 134 -8.50 1.53 17.24
C VAL A 134 -7.93 2.44 16.15
N ALA A 135 -7.78 3.75 16.40
CA ALA A 135 -7.23 4.70 15.43
C ALA A 135 -5.79 4.35 15.02
N ILE A 136 -4.93 4.02 16.00
CA ILE A 136 -3.54 3.60 15.77
C ILE A 136 -3.51 2.28 14.98
N SER A 137 -4.32 1.30 15.37
CA SER A 137 -4.39 0.02 14.65
C SER A 137 -4.84 0.20 13.18
N GLY A 138 -5.74 1.14 12.91
CA GLY A 138 -6.18 1.49 11.56
C GLY A 138 -5.03 2.06 10.70
N LEU A 139 -4.19 2.90 11.30
CA LEU A 139 -2.99 3.44 10.62
C LEU A 139 -2.00 2.33 10.27
N PHE A 140 -1.73 1.41 11.22
CA PHE A 140 -0.92 0.22 10.96
C PHE A 140 -1.54 -0.66 9.87
N GLY A 141 -2.85 -0.91 9.93
CA GLY A 141 -3.58 -1.68 8.92
C GLY A 141 -3.38 -1.14 7.50
N ARG A 142 -3.43 0.18 7.32
CA ARG A 142 -3.12 0.84 6.04
C ARG A 142 -1.67 0.62 5.60
N TYR A 143 -0.71 0.72 6.53
CA TYR A 143 0.71 0.49 6.22
C TYR A 143 0.95 -0.96 5.75
N PHE A 144 0.41 -1.95 6.46
CA PHE A 144 0.51 -3.35 6.07
C PHE A 144 -0.21 -3.64 4.76
N TYR A 145 -1.44 -3.14 4.59
CA TYR A 145 -2.23 -3.36 3.37
C TYR A 145 -1.52 -2.85 2.12
N THR A 146 -0.93 -1.65 2.19
CA THR A 146 -0.18 -1.10 1.06
C THR A 146 1.09 -1.90 0.77
N ARG A 147 1.88 -2.27 1.78
CA ARG A 147 3.13 -3.03 1.58
C ARG A 147 2.89 -4.43 0.99
N ILE A 148 1.88 -5.14 1.46
CA ILE A 148 1.58 -6.50 1.01
C ILE A 148 0.98 -6.48 -0.40
N HIS A 149 0.00 -5.61 -0.66
CA HIS A 149 -0.74 -5.62 -1.93
C HIS A 149 0.06 -5.03 -3.09
N TYR A 150 0.80 -3.92 -2.88
CA TYR A 150 1.71 -3.39 -3.90
C TYR A 150 2.89 -4.33 -4.16
N GLY A 151 3.39 -5.02 -3.12
CA GLY A 151 4.46 -5.99 -3.27
C GLY A 151 4.09 -7.21 -4.10
N LEU A 152 2.81 -7.64 -4.09
CA LEU A 152 2.31 -8.78 -4.86
C LEU A 152 1.98 -8.41 -6.32
N TYR A 153 1.33 -7.27 -6.57
CA TYR A 153 1.05 -6.82 -7.93
C TYR A 153 2.32 -6.39 -8.67
N GLY A 154 3.24 -5.71 -8.00
CA GLY A 154 4.57 -5.41 -8.54
C GLY A 154 5.31 -6.68 -8.94
N ARG A 155 5.28 -7.73 -8.09
CA ARG A 155 5.88 -9.03 -8.42
C ARG A 155 5.25 -9.72 -9.62
N LYS A 156 3.93 -9.62 -9.81
CA LYS A 156 3.26 -10.16 -11.01
C LYS A 156 3.69 -9.41 -12.27
N ALA A 157 3.79 -8.08 -12.21
CA ALA A 157 4.32 -7.27 -13.30
C ALA A 157 5.79 -7.61 -13.61
N THR A 158 6.62 -7.79 -12.59
CA THR A 158 8.02 -8.21 -12.73
C THR A 158 8.16 -9.63 -13.28
N PHE A 159 7.29 -10.57 -12.93
CA PHE A 159 7.33 -11.91 -13.50
C PHE A 159 7.02 -11.90 -15.01
N SER A 160 6.02 -11.12 -15.42
CA SER A 160 5.69 -10.96 -16.84
C SER A 160 6.83 -10.35 -17.64
N SER A 161 7.54 -9.36 -17.09
CA SER A 161 8.70 -8.76 -17.75
C SER A 161 9.88 -9.73 -17.80
N LEU A 162 10.18 -10.43 -16.70
CA LEU A 162 11.23 -11.46 -16.68
C LEU A 162 10.96 -12.62 -17.65
N HIS A 163 9.69 -13.00 -17.85
CA HIS A 163 9.31 -14.02 -18.84
C HIS A 163 9.50 -13.51 -20.28
N ALA A 164 9.22 -12.24 -20.55
CA ALA A 164 9.47 -11.62 -21.84
C ALA A 164 10.97 -11.53 -22.14
N ASP A 165 11.78 -11.09 -21.17
CA ASP A 165 13.24 -11.01 -21.28
C ASP A 165 13.86 -12.39 -21.51
N SER A 166 13.35 -13.43 -20.83
CA SER A 166 13.77 -14.81 -21.02
C SER A 166 13.50 -15.31 -22.46
N LYS A 167 12.35 -14.96 -23.04
CA LYS A 167 12.02 -15.30 -24.44
C LYS A 167 12.95 -14.58 -25.42
N GLU A 168 13.24 -13.31 -25.18
CA GLU A 168 14.15 -12.53 -26.03
C GLU A 168 15.57 -13.08 -25.97
N LEU A 169 16.06 -13.40 -24.77
CA LEU A 169 17.40 -13.94 -24.58
C LEU A 169 17.54 -15.32 -25.25
N LYS A 170 16.51 -16.17 -25.20
CA LYS A 170 16.48 -17.44 -25.96
C LYS A 170 16.51 -17.24 -27.46
N LYS A 171 15.86 -16.20 -27.99
CA LYS A 171 15.90 -15.88 -29.42
C LYS A 171 17.32 -15.48 -29.85
N LYS A 172 18.02 -14.70 -29.02
CA LYS A 172 19.40 -14.26 -29.29
C LYS A 172 20.44 -15.37 -29.11
N LEU A 173 20.27 -16.24 -28.11
CA LEU A 173 21.17 -17.35 -27.82
C LEU A 173 20.84 -18.63 -28.60
N GLY A 174 19.68 -18.69 -29.27
CA GLY A 174 19.25 -19.82 -30.09
C GLY A 174 20.33 -20.34 -31.04
N PRO A 175 20.98 -19.48 -31.84
CA PRO A 175 22.06 -19.89 -32.75
C PRO A 175 23.29 -20.47 -32.03
N LEU A 176 23.64 -19.94 -30.86
CA LEU A 176 24.77 -20.45 -30.05
C LEU A 176 24.44 -21.81 -29.41
N PHE A 177 23.19 -22.02 -29.01
CA PHE A 177 22.73 -23.31 -28.47
C PHE A 177 22.58 -24.41 -29.52
N GLU A 178 22.52 -24.07 -30.82
CA GLU A 178 22.57 -25.08 -31.89
C GLU A 178 23.98 -25.65 -32.07
N LEU A 179 25.02 -24.91 -31.70
CA LEU A 179 26.41 -25.37 -31.72
C LEU A 179 26.74 -26.30 -30.55
N GLN A 180 25.94 -26.29 -29.47
CA GLN A 180 26.13 -27.12 -28.27
C GLN A 180 24.85 -27.82 -27.83
N PRO A 181 24.57 -29.03 -28.35
CA PRO A 181 23.35 -29.77 -28.04
C PRO A 181 23.20 -30.12 -26.55
N ARG A 182 24.33 -30.35 -25.85
CA ARG A 182 24.34 -30.69 -24.42
C ARG A 182 23.86 -29.54 -23.53
N ALA A 183 24.28 -28.31 -23.82
CA ALA A 183 23.85 -27.12 -23.06
C ALA A 183 22.37 -26.81 -23.28
N LYS A 184 21.88 -27.00 -24.53
CA LYS A 184 20.47 -26.82 -24.91
C LYS A 184 19.55 -27.79 -24.16
N GLU A 185 19.92 -29.06 -24.04
CA GLU A 185 19.14 -30.05 -23.27
C GLU A 185 19.09 -29.74 -21.78
N MET A 186 20.22 -29.36 -21.18
CA MET A 186 20.27 -28.99 -19.76
C MET A 186 19.39 -27.78 -19.44
N LEU A 187 19.40 -26.76 -20.30
CA LEU A 187 18.54 -25.58 -20.14
C LEU A 187 17.05 -25.91 -20.33
N LYS A 188 16.71 -26.78 -21.29
CA LYS A 188 15.32 -27.20 -21.55
C LYS A 188 14.74 -28.01 -20.39
N GLN A 189 15.54 -28.87 -19.76
CA GLN A 189 15.15 -29.59 -18.55
C GLN A 189 14.95 -28.63 -17.36
N TYR A 190 15.85 -27.67 -17.18
CA TYR A 190 15.74 -26.66 -16.13
C TYR A 190 14.49 -25.78 -16.32
N GLU A 191 14.21 -25.34 -17.54
CA GLU A 191 13.00 -24.57 -17.87
C GLU A 191 11.73 -25.35 -17.54
N LYS A 192 11.64 -26.62 -17.95
CA LYS A 192 10.46 -27.45 -17.71
C LYS A 192 10.15 -27.57 -16.21
N GLN A 193 11.19 -27.73 -15.38
CA GLN A 193 11.04 -27.81 -13.92
C GLN A 193 10.67 -26.48 -13.27
N VAL A 194 11.02 -25.33 -13.85
CA VAL A 194 10.66 -24.00 -13.31
C VAL A 194 9.26 -23.55 -13.74
N MET A 195 8.79 -24.01 -14.91
CA MET A 195 7.47 -23.65 -15.44
C MET A 195 6.32 -24.48 -14.85
N GLU A 196 6.61 -25.58 -14.16
CA GLU A 196 5.61 -26.33 -13.38
C GLU A 196 5.30 -25.60 -12.07
N THR A 197 4.23 -24.82 -12.04
CA THR A 197 3.77 -24.09 -10.85
C THR A 197 3.10 -25.04 -9.84
N PRO A 198 3.67 -25.27 -8.64
CA PRO A 198 3.07 -26.17 -7.66
C PRO A 198 1.86 -25.53 -6.97
N THR A 199 0.74 -26.24 -6.92
CA THR A 199 -0.48 -25.80 -6.22
C THR A 199 -0.41 -26.17 -4.73
N GLY A 200 0.15 -25.29 -3.89
CA GLY A 200 0.06 -25.40 -2.42
C GLY A 200 1.22 -24.74 -1.66
N PRO A 201 1.00 -24.20 -0.43
CA PRO A 201 2.00 -23.42 0.30
C PRO A 201 3.28 -24.20 0.66
N ILE A 202 3.15 -25.47 1.05
CA ILE A 202 4.29 -26.36 1.37
C ILE A 202 5.03 -26.75 0.08
N ALA A 203 4.30 -26.99 -1.01
CA ALA A 203 4.87 -27.32 -2.31
C ALA A 203 5.63 -26.12 -2.91
N SER A 204 5.14 -24.89 -2.72
CA SER A 204 5.84 -23.67 -3.12
C SER A 204 7.13 -23.45 -2.35
N ALA A 205 7.15 -23.72 -1.04
CA ALA A 205 8.35 -23.60 -0.21
C ALA A 205 9.44 -24.60 -0.61
N ARG A 206 9.07 -25.87 -0.84
CA ARG A 206 10.00 -26.93 -1.29
C ARG A 206 10.54 -26.65 -2.70
N HIS A 207 9.69 -26.19 -3.61
CA HIS A 207 10.06 -25.84 -4.98
C HIS A 207 11.05 -24.67 -5.04
N TRP A 208 10.83 -23.63 -4.23
CA TRP A 208 11.75 -22.51 -4.11
C TRP A 208 13.13 -22.93 -3.59
N LEU A 209 13.16 -23.83 -2.59
CA LEU A 209 14.40 -24.36 -2.04
C LEU A 209 15.18 -25.22 -3.06
N SER A 210 14.47 -26.08 -3.81
CA SER A 210 15.08 -26.92 -4.85
C SER A 210 15.61 -26.10 -6.03
N MET A 211 14.91 -25.05 -6.46
CA MET A 211 15.37 -24.15 -7.52
C MET A 211 16.71 -23.50 -7.15
N ARG A 212 16.86 -23.07 -5.89
CA ARG A 212 18.04 -22.36 -5.40
C ARG A 212 19.27 -23.27 -5.28
N LEU A 213 19.08 -24.52 -4.88
CA LEU A 213 20.15 -25.53 -4.84
C LEU A 213 20.57 -25.99 -6.23
N MET A 214 19.62 -26.08 -7.16
CA MET A 214 19.87 -26.58 -8.50
C MET A 214 20.53 -25.55 -9.42
N SER A 215 20.18 -24.26 -9.31
CA SER A 215 20.88 -23.20 -10.05
C SER A 215 22.37 -23.11 -9.66
N ALA A 216 22.68 -23.26 -8.36
CA ALA A 216 24.05 -23.26 -7.84
C ALA A 216 24.89 -24.43 -8.37
N ARG A 217 24.27 -25.56 -8.73
CA ARG A 217 24.97 -26.74 -9.30
C ARG A 217 25.09 -26.73 -10.82
N ILE A 218 24.12 -26.15 -11.53
CA ILE A 218 24.06 -26.15 -12.99
C ILE A 218 24.93 -25.01 -13.57
N TYR A 219 24.93 -23.83 -12.94
CA TYR A 219 25.70 -22.67 -13.40
C TYR A 219 27.19 -22.96 -13.69
N PRO A 220 27.98 -23.60 -12.78
CA PRO A 220 29.39 -23.87 -13.04
C PRO A 220 29.66 -25.02 -14.03
N LYS A 221 28.63 -25.78 -14.44
CA LYS A 221 28.75 -26.83 -15.47
C LYS A 221 28.48 -26.25 -16.86
N VAL A 222 27.44 -25.43 -16.98
CA VAL A 222 27.08 -24.77 -18.25
C VAL A 222 28.15 -23.75 -18.68
N MET A 223 28.70 -22.96 -17.75
CA MET A 223 29.81 -22.04 -18.03
C MET A 223 31.15 -22.72 -18.38
N ARG A 224 31.26 -24.03 -18.14
CA ARG A 224 32.48 -24.79 -18.45
C ARG A 224 32.43 -25.44 -19.83
N ASP A 225 31.22 -25.69 -20.31
CA ASP A 225 30.96 -26.33 -21.59
C ASP A 225 30.76 -25.29 -22.71
N LEU A 226 30.33 -24.05 -22.42
CA LEU A 226 30.29 -22.89 -23.33
C LEU A 226 31.68 -22.30 -23.60
#